data_AF-A0A7K2HP60-F1
#
_entry.id   AF-A0A7K2HP60-F1
#
_cell.length_a   1.000
_cell.length_b   1.000
_cell.length_c   1.000
_cell.angle_alpha   90.00
_cell.angle_beta   90.00
_cell.angle_gamma   90.00
#
_symmetry.space_group_name_H-M   'P 1'
#
loop_
_entity.id
_entity.type
_entity.pdbx_description
1 polymer ?
#
loop_
_entity_poly.entity_id
_entity_poly.type
_entity_poly.pdbx_seq_one_letter_code
_entity_poly.pdbx_strand_id
1 'polypeptide(L)'
;MTAVAVAVFVAAALIPILPTVLRAYDVGGVTRRHRAATLLDGVTAGTMIVLAGTTAIIATTTGPARGAGSVVATCAAMAAAVGGGGFVVRLVLRAGGVSPHHPSREKTDTSRQPDDDAAQSGPLRGGRVIGYLERATVAATLLAGWPEGLAVILAVKSLARFPELRAPHASEQFIMGTFASVLWAASMSGVCYLVIH
;
A
#
# COMPACT_ATOMS: atom_id res chain seq x y z
N MET A 1 17.66 -24.33 -3.71
CA MET A 1 16.22 -24.02 -3.65
C MET A 1 15.93 -22.74 -2.88
N THR A 2 16.69 -22.40 -1.83
CA THR A 2 16.62 -21.10 -1.12
C THR A 2 16.81 -19.89 -2.05
N ALA A 3 17.79 -19.96 -2.96
CA ALA A 3 18.00 -18.95 -4.00
C ALA A 3 16.78 -18.76 -4.92
N VAL A 4 15.98 -19.81 -5.13
CA VAL A 4 14.73 -19.73 -5.91
C VAL A 4 13.67 -18.96 -5.12
N ALA A 5 13.51 -19.22 -3.82
CA ALA A 5 12.61 -18.44 -2.97
C ALA A 5 12.98 -16.95 -2.99
N VAL A 6 14.27 -16.63 -2.82
CA VAL A 6 14.75 -15.23 -2.87
C VAL A 6 14.48 -14.61 -4.25
N ALA A 7 14.75 -15.32 -5.35
CA ALA A 7 14.51 -14.82 -6.70
C ALA A 7 13.02 -14.56 -6.98
N VAL A 8 12.13 -15.47 -6.56
CA VAL A 8 10.68 -15.30 -6.69
C VAL A 8 10.20 -14.10 -5.87
N PHE A 9 10.77 -13.89 -4.68
CA PHE A 9 10.41 -12.77 -3.82
C PHE A 9 10.87 -11.42 -4.39
N VAL A 10 12.08 -11.38 -4.97
CA VAL A 10 12.56 -10.22 -5.72
C VAL A 10 11.63 -9.94 -6.89
N ALA A 11 11.22 -10.96 -7.65
CA ALA A 11 10.26 -10.78 -8.74
C ALA A 11 8.95 -10.16 -8.23
N ALA A 12 8.40 -10.65 -7.11
CA ALA A 12 7.22 -10.07 -6.47
C ALA A 12 7.39 -8.59 -6.12
N ALA A 13 8.57 -8.19 -5.63
CA ALA A 13 8.89 -6.81 -5.29
C ALA A 13 8.99 -5.87 -6.50
N LEU A 14 9.33 -6.41 -7.68
CA LEU A 14 9.46 -5.63 -8.92
C LEU A 14 8.12 -5.48 -9.67
N ILE A 15 7.16 -6.41 -9.49
CA ILE A 15 5.83 -6.37 -10.12
C ILE A 15 5.14 -4.99 -10.05
N PRO A 16 5.09 -4.27 -8.91
CA PRO A 16 4.38 -2.99 -8.83
C PRO A 16 5.08 -1.83 -9.58
N ILE A 17 6.34 -1.98 -10.00
CA ILE A 17 7.11 -0.90 -10.65
C ILE A 17 6.49 -0.53 -12.00
N LEU A 18 6.25 -1.51 -12.87
CA LEU A 18 5.69 -1.24 -14.20
C LEU A 18 4.33 -0.49 -14.15
N PRO A 19 3.30 -0.95 -13.42
CA PRO A 19 2.03 -0.24 -13.36
C PRO A 19 2.10 1.11 -12.65
N THR A 20 3.04 1.32 -11.71
CA THR A 20 3.26 2.64 -11.10
C THR A 20 3.92 3.62 -12.08
N VAL A 21 4.92 3.15 -12.82
CA VAL A 21 5.59 3.89 -13.89
C VAL A 21 4.60 4.24 -15.00
N LEU A 22 3.83 3.27 -15.51
CA LEU A 22 2.81 3.51 -16.52
C LEU A 22 1.82 4.60 -16.09
N ARG A 23 1.39 4.62 -14.82
CA ARG A 23 0.52 5.67 -14.27
C ARG A 23 1.21 7.02 -14.09
N ALA A 24 2.53 7.04 -13.90
CA ALA A 24 3.31 8.28 -13.81
C ALA A 24 3.51 8.91 -15.20
N TYR A 25 3.71 8.09 -16.24
CA TYR A 25 3.89 8.53 -17.62
C TYR A 25 2.57 8.74 -18.38
N ASP A 26 1.44 8.23 -17.89
CA ASP A 26 0.11 8.40 -18.49
C ASP A 26 -0.49 9.81 -18.28
N VAL A 27 0.25 10.82 -18.75
CA VAL A 27 -0.19 12.19 -18.99
C VAL A 27 -1.16 12.26 -20.19
N GLY A 28 -1.55 11.12 -20.81
CA GLY A 28 -2.19 11.05 -22.14
C GLY A 28 -3.45 10.19 -22.32
N GLY A 29 -3.95 9.43 -21.33
CA GLY A 29 -5.32 8.90 -21.34
C GLY A 29 -5.53 7.38 -21.37
N VAL A 30 -4.52 6.54 -21.10
CA VAL A 30 -4.70 5.08 -20.95
C VAL A 30 -5.57 4.74 -19.72
N THR A 31 -5.56 5.59 -18.69
CA THR A 31 -6.38 5.51 -17.47
C THR A 31 -7.79 6.06 -17.60
N ARG A 32 -8.22 6.54 -18.78
CA ARG A 32 -9.59 7.09 -18.98
C ARG A 32 -10.71 6.08 -18.71
N ARG A 33 -10.43 4.77 -18.73
CA ARG A 33 -11.43 3.73 -18.42
C ARG A 33 -11.22 3.19 -16.99
N HIS A 34 -12.12 3.57 -16.09
CA HIS A 34 -12.16 3.11 -14.68
C HIS A 34 -12.03 1.57 -14.54
N ARG A 35 -12.62 0.80 -15.49
CA ARG A 35 -12.51 -0.66 -15.53
C ARG A 35 -11.09 -1.17 -15.76
N ALA A 36 -10.33 -0.56 -16.69
CA ALA A 36 -8.97 -0.98 -17.00
C ALA A 36 -8.02 -0.75 -15.82
N ALA A 37 -8.17 0.40 -15.13
CA ALA A 37 -7.38 0.69 -13.92
C ALA A 37 -7.69 -0.30 -12.78
N THR A 38 -8.95 -0.73 -12.65
CA THR A 38 -9.37 -1.70 -11.63
C THR A 38 -8.84 -3.10 -11.93
N LEU A 39 -8.94 -3.54 -13.18
CA LEU A 39 -8.38 -4.83 -13.61
C LEU A 39 -6.86 -4.84 -13.43
N LEU A 40 -6.17 -3.76 -13.80
CA LEU A 40 -4.72 -3.65 -13.57
C LEU A 40 -4.37 -3.73 -12.08
N ASP A 41 -5.14 -3.05 -11.21
CA ASP A 41 -4.94 -3.17 -9.76
C ASP A 41 -5.13 -4.61 -9.27
N GLY A 42 -6.21 -5.27 -9.73
CA GLY A 42 -6.56 -6.65 -9.41
C GLY A 42 -5.47 -7.64 -9.82
N VAL A 43 -5.04 -7.57 -11.09
CA VAL A 43 -3.99 -8.43 -11.64
C VAL A 43 -2.67 -8.20 -10.90
N THR A 44 -2.26 -6.94 -10.71
CA THR A 44 -1.00 -6.61 -10.00
C THR A 44 -1.01 -7.19 -8.59
N ALA A 45 -2.07 -6.93 -7.82
CA ALA A 45 -2.19 -7.46 -6.46
C ALA A 45 -2.25 -8.99 -6.43
N GLY A 46 -3.03 -9.60 -7.31
CA GLY A 46 -3.16 -11.05 -7.42
C GLY A 46 -1.81 -11.71 -7.74
N THR A 47 -1.07 -11.19 -8.72
CA THR A 47 0.27 -11.68 -9.06
C THR A 47 1.23 -11.55 -7.89
N MET A 48 1.24 -10.42 -7.18
CA MET A 48 2.10 -10.25 -6.00
C MET A 48 1.74 -11.24 -4.88
N ILE A 49 0.45 -11.46 -4.61
CA ILE A 49 -0.02 -12.42 -3.60
C ILE A 49 0.42 -13.84 -3.97
N VAL A 50 0.24 -14.24 -5.23
CA VAL A 50 0.64 -15.57 -5.71
C VAL A 50 2.15 -15.75 -5.55
N LEU A 51 2.97 -14.80 -6.02
CA LEU A 51 4.43 -14.90 -5.91
C LEU A 51 4.92 -14.90 -4.46
N ALA A 52 4.32 -14.09 -3.59
CA ALA A 52 4.63 -14.08 -2.16
C ALA A 52 4.22 -15.40 -1.48
N GLY A 53 3.06 -15.96 -1.85
CA GLY A 53 2.60 -17.27 -1.39
C GLY A 53 3.52 -18.40 -1.86
N THR A 54 3.92 -18.39 -3.14
CA THR A 54 4.90 -19.35 -3.67
C THR A 54 6.24 -19.23 -2.94
N THR A 55 6.71 -18.01 -2.68
CA THR A 55 7.92 -17.77 -1.88
C THR A 55 7.80 -18.40 -0.50
N ALA A 56 6.69 -18.17 0.20
CA ALA A 56 6.44 -18.74 1.53
C ALA A 56 6.45 -20.28 1.51
N ILE A 57 5.80 -20.91 0.53
CA ILE A 57 5.75 -22.38 0.38
C ILE A 57 7.14 -22.95 0.07
N ILE A 58 7.94 -22.30 -0.78
CA ILE A 58 9.31 -22.75 -1.04
C ILE A 58 10.16 -22.58 0.22
N ALA A 59 9.98 -21.48 0.96
CA ALA A 59 10.73 -21.22 2.18
C ALA A 59 10.51 -22.32 3.23
N THR A 60 9.29 -22.83 3.41
CA THR A 60 9.01 -23.91 4.39
C THR A 60 9.65 -25.26 4.04
N THR A 61 10.07 -25.45 2.79
CA THR A 61 10.68 -26.70 2.30
C THR A 61 12.19 -26.58 2.09
N THR A 62 12.77 -25.42 2.39
CA THR A 62 14.19 -25.13 2.13
C THR A 62 14.87 -24.56 3.37
N GLY A 63 16.21 -24.59 3.41
CA GLY A 63 16.95 -24.03 4.54
C GLY A 63 16.87 -22.49 4.59
N PRO A 64 17.29 -21.86 5.69
CA PRO A 64 17.25 -20.40 5.81
C PRO A 64 18.24 -19.72 4.86
N ALA A 65 17.85 -18.60 4.25
CA ALA A 65 18.77 -17.75 3.49
C ALA A 65 19.77 -17.07 4.43
N ARG A 66 21.07 -17.17 4.12
CA ARG A 66 22.16 -16.57 4.89
C ARG A 66 23.01 -15.63 4.04
N GLY A 67 23.78 -14.76 4.69
CA GLY A 67 24.69 -13.83 4.03
C GLY A 67 23.96 -12.87 3.08
N ALA A 68 24.40 -12.80 1.83
CA ALA A 68 23.77 -11.92 0.83
C ALA A 68 22.28 -12.26 0.59
N GLY A 69 21.88 -13.54 0.72
CA GLY A 69 20.51 -13.96 0.48
C GLY A 69 19.50 -13.34 1.47
N SER A 70 19.87 -13.20 2.74
CA SER A 70 19.00 -12.58 3.74
C SER A 70 18.87 -11.08 3.49
N VAL A 71 19.96 -10.38 3.16
CA VAL A 71 19.94 -8.95 2.81
C VAL A 71 19.03 -8.70 1.61
N VAL A 72 19.17 -9.49 0.55
CA VAL A 72 18.31 -9.38 -0.65
C VAL A 72 16.85 -9.64 -0.31
N ALA A 73 16.55 -10.65 0.51
CA ALA A 73 15.18 -10.94 0.94
C ALA A 73 14.57 -9.78 1.75
N THR A 74 15.33 -9.18 2.66
CA THR A 74 14.89 -8.03 3.46
C THR A 74 14.64 -6.80 2.59
N CYS A 75 15.52 -6.50 1.63
CA CYS A 75 15.31 -5.42 0.67
C CYS A 75 14.08 -5.67 -0.22
N ALA A 76 13.89 -6.92 -0.69
CA ALA A 76 12.72 -7.31 -1.47
C ALA A 76 11.43 -7.16 -0.65
N ALA A 77 11.43 -7.55 0.62
CA ALA A 77 10.29 -7.38 1.52
C ALA A 77 9.90 -5.91 1.69
N MET A 78 10.89 -5.04 1.92
CA MET A 78 10.68 -3.60 2.04
C MET A 78 10.09 -3.01 0.76
N ALA A 79 10.68 -3.34 -0.39
CA ALA A 79 10.19 -2.87 -1.69
C ALA A 79 8.78 -3.38 -2.00
N ALA A 80 8.47 -4.65 -1.73
CA ALA A 80 7.14 -5.24 -1.92
C ALA A 80 6.09 -4.63 -0.97
N ALA A 81 6.44 -4.41 0.31
CA ALA A 81 5.57 -3.77 1.30
C ALA A 81 5.19 -2.36 0.85
N VAL A 82 6.18 -1.54 0.51
CA VAL A 82 5.99 -0.13 0.12
C VAL A 82 5.35 -0.01 -1.27
N GLY A 83 5.82 -0.78 -2.26
CA GLY A 83 5.33 -0.72 -3.64
C GLY A 83 3.96 -1.33 -3.84
N GLY A 84 3.67 -2.47 -3.18
CA GLY A 84 2.47 -3.27 -3.42
C GLY A 84 1.20 -2.79 -2.70
N GLY A 85 1.33 -2.28 -1.47
CA GLY A 85 0.15 -2.05 -0.61
C GLY A 85 -0.91 -1.11 -1.20
N GLY A 86 -0.53 -0.15 -2.06
CA GLY A 86 -1.49 0.74 -2.70
C GLY A 86 -2.46 0.01 -3.65
N PHE A 87 -2.03 -1.08 -4.29
CA PHE A 87 -2.88 -1.89 -5.15
C PHE A 87 -3.94 -2.64 -4.32
N VAL A 88 -3.50 -3.26 -3.23
CA VAL A 88 -4.36 -3.98 -2.29
C VAL A 88 -5.37 -3.04 -1.61
N VAL A 89 -4.92 -1.90 -1.10
CA VAL A 89 -5.79 -0.92 -0.45
C VAL A 89 -6.89 -0.44 -1.40
N ARG A 90 -6.56 -0.16 -2.67
CA ARG A 90 -7.56 0.25 -3.67
C ARG A 90 -8.59 -0.84 -3.94
N LEU A 91 -8.19 -2.10 -3.95
CA LEU A 91 -9.13 -3.22 -4.14
C LEU A 91 -10.02 -3.42 -2.93
N VAL A 92 -9.47 -3.37 -1.72
CA VAL A 92 -10.24 -3.51 -0.48
C VAL A 92 -11.28 -2.39 -0.35
N LEU A 93 -10.87 -1.13 -0.57
CA LEU A 93 -11.80 0.01 -0.51
C LEU A 93 -12.92 -0.13 -1.55
N ARG A 94 -12.61 -0.56 -2.77
CA ARG A 94 -13.62 -0.82 -3.81
C ARG A 94 -14.57 -1.96 -3.42
N ALA A 95 -14.05 -3.03 -2.85
CA ALA A 95 -14.87 -4.14 -2.36
C ALA A 95 -15.79 -3.69 -1.22
N GLY A 96 -15.35 -2.74 -0.39
CA GLY A 96 -16.16 -2.07 0.63
C GLY A 96 -17.11 -0.99 0.08
N GLY A 97 -17.31 -0.88 -1.23
CA GLY A 97 -18.23 0.08 -1.85
C GLY A 97 -17.70 1.51 -1.97
N VAL A 98 -16.44 1.75 -1.60
CA VAL A 98 -15.80 3.08 -1.65
C VAL A 98 -15.36 3.36 -3.08
N SER A 99 -16.21 4.05 -3.84
CA SER A 99 -15.83 4.54 -5.17
C SER A 99 -14.86 5.72 -5.04
N PRO A 100 -13.86 5.86 -5.93
CA PRO A 100 -13.02 7.03 -5.95
C PRO A 100 -13.92 8.26 -6.05
N HIS A 101 -13.80 9.17 -5.08
CA HIS A 101 -14.47 10.44 -5.09
C HIS A 101 -14.13 11.11 -6.43
N HIS A 102 -15.06 11.09 -7.39
CA HIS A 102 -15.05 12.11 -8.42
C HIS A 102 -15.10 13.41 -7.62
N PRO A 103 -14.17 14.37 -7.81
CA PRO A 103 -14.48 15.71 -7.39
C PRO A 103 -15.77 16.02 -8.14
N SER A 104 -16.89 16.02 -7.42
CA SER A 104 -18.10 16.61 -7.93
C SER A 104 -17.64 17.96 -8.41
N ARG A 105 -17.76 18.20 -9.72
CA ARG A 105 -18.01 19.55 -10.21
C ARG A 105 -19.18 20.01 -9.37
N GLU A 106 -18.86 20.69 -8.28
CA GLU A 106 -19.79 21.54 -7.58
C GLU A 106 -20.36 22.40 -8.69
N LYS A 107 -21.62 22.14 -9.01
CA LYS A 107 -22.41 23.04 -9.82
C LYS A 107 -22.29 24.39 -9.10
N THR A 108 -21.50 25.28 -9.67
CA THR A 108 -21.52 26.69 -9.32
C THR A 108 -22.87 27.23 -9.77
N ASP A 109 -23.92 26.92 -9.01
CA ASP A 109 -25.16 27.69 -9.02
C ASP A 109 -25.01 28.76 -7.93
N THR A 110 -24.60 29.93 -8.42
CA THR A 110 -24.97 31.29 -8.00
C THR A 110 -25.01 31.68 -6.51
N SER A 111 -24.28 32.78 -6.22
CA SER A 111 -24.47 33.76 -5.14
C SER A 111 -24.09 33.39 -3.69
N ARG A 112 -22.82 33.61 -3.32
CA ARG A 112 -22.48 34.10 -1.97
C ARG A 112 -21.11 34.79 -1.93
N GLN A 113 -21.17 36.02 -1.41
CA GLN A 113 -20.17 36.97 -0.91
C GLN A 113 -18.70 36.49 -0.71
N PRO A 114 -17.69 37.33 -1.06
CA PRO A 114 -16.29 37.07 -0.72
C PRO A 114 -16.01 37.63 0.68
N ASP A 115 -15.75 36.77 1.66
CA ASP A 115 -14.96 37.06 2.87
C ASP A 115 -14.85 35.77 3.69
N ASP A 116 -13.72 35.06 3.53
CA ASP A 116 -12.95 34.41 4.59
C ASP A 116 -11.84 33.57 3.94
N ASP A 117 -10.64 34.14 3.94
CA ASP A 117 -9.37 33.50 3.57
C ASP A 117 -8.95 32.43 4.59
N ALA A 118 -9.81 31.45 4.85
CA ALA A 118 -9.40 30.18 5.45
C ALA A 118 -8.76 29.34 4.34
N ALA A 119 -7.48 29.63 4.08
CA ALA A 119 -6.51 28.82 3.35
C ALA A 119 -7.10 27.55 2.71
N GLN A 120 -7.54 27.68 1.45
CA GLN A 120 -7.82 26.58 0.54
C GLN A 120 -6.54 25.76 0.33
N SER A 121 -6.19 24.99 1.34
CA SER A 121 -5.18 23.94 1.27
C SER A 121 -5.84 22.82 0.49
N GLY A 122 -5.81 22.90 -0.84
CA GLY A 122 -6.25 21.80 -1.70
C GLY A 122 -5.69 20.49 -1.16
N PRO A 123 -6.44 19.37 -1.16
CA PRO A 123 -6.07 18.15 -0.44
C PRO A 123 -4.62 17.79 -0.74
N LEU A 124 -3.75 17.89 0.27
CA LEU A 124 -2.33 17.65 0.10
C LEU A 124 -2.18 16.30 -0.62
N ARG A 125 -1.53 16.32 -1.78
CA ARG A 125 -1.14 15.12 -2.57
C ARG A 125 -0.31 14.10 -1.78
N GLY A 126 0.02 14.42 -0.52
CA GLY A 126 0.82 13.63 0.42
C GLY A 126 0.18 12.33 0.90
N GLY A 127 -1.12 12.09 0.72
CA GLY A 127 -1.75 10.83 1.17
C GLY A 127 -1.05 9.55 0.66
N ARG A 128 -0.56 9.56 -0.58
CA ARG A 128 0.23 8.44 -1.14
C ARG A 128 1.61 8.30 -0.49
N VAL A 129 2.29 9.43 -0.26
CA VAL A 129 3.63 9.47 0.35
C VAL A 129 3.56 9.04 1.81
N ILE A 130 2.57 9.53 2.56
CA ILE A 130 2.28 9.10 3.93
C ILE A 130 2.08 7.59 3.97
N GLY A 131 1.27 7.04 3.05
CA GLY A 131 1.08 5.60 2.95
C GLY A 131 2.37 4.82 2.64
N TYR A 132 3.33 5.38 1.90
CA TYR A 132 4.64 4.76 1.72
C TYR A 132 5.47 4.76 3.00
N LEU A 133 5.52 5.89 3.70
CA LEU A 133 6.25 6.02 4.96
C LEU A 133 5.70 5.08 6.05
N GLU A 134 4.38 4.98 6.17
CA GLU A 134 3.74 4.08 7.13
C GLU A 134 4.09 2.62 6.84
N ARG A 135 4.00 2.18 5.58
CA ARG A 135 4.34 0.80 5.19
C ARG A 135 5.83 0.51 5.38
N ALA A 136 6.70 1.48 5.09
CA ALA A 136 8.12 1.35 5.34
C ALA A 136 8.38 1.21 6.85
N THR A 137 7.72 2.00 7.68
CA THR A 137 7.89 1.96 9.14
C THR A 137 7.34 0.64 9.71
N VAL A 138 6.15 0.20 9.29
CA VAL A 138 5.56 -1.09 9.66
C VAL A 138 6.49 -2.25 9.31
N ALA A 139 7.01 -2.28 8.08
CA ALA A 139 7.94 -3.32 7.67
C ALA A 139 9.25 -3.24 8.46
N ALA A 140 9.80 -2.04 8.66
CA ALA A 140 11.04 -1.83 9.41
C ALA A 140 10.92 -2.31 10.86
N THR A 141 9.83 -1.98 11.57
CA THR A 141 9.63 -2.40 12.95
C THR A 141 9.51 -3.91 13.07
N LEU A 142 8.78 -4.55 12.15
CA LEU A 142 8.64 -6.01 12.15
C LEU A 142 9.93 -6.73 11.79
N LEU A 143 10.63 -6.26 10.76
CA LEU A 143 11.91 -6.85 10.32
C LEU A 143 13.04 -6.61 11.33
N ALA A 144 12.96 -5.54 12.13
CA ALA A 144 13.86 -5.27 13.23
C ALA A 144 13.50 -6.03 14.53
N GLY A 145 12.42 -6.82 14.55
CA GLY A 145 11.99 -7.57 15.72
C GLY A 145 11.36 -6.71 16.83
N TRP A 146 10.84 -5.53 16.49
CA TRP A 146 10.17 -4.60 17.41
C TRP A 146 8.68 -4.46 17.07
N PRO A 147 7.84 -5.46 17.39
CA PRO A 147 6.41 -5.45 17.03
C PRO A 147 5.62 -4.33 17.72
N GLU A 148 6.06 -3.83 18.88
CA GLU A 148 5.42 -2.73 19.60
C GLU A 148 5.42 -1.43 18.78
N GLY A 149 6.37 -1.28 17.86
CA GLY A 149 6.39 -0.16 16.91
C GLY A 149 5.10 -0.05 16.08
N LEU A 150 4.42 -1.16 15.79
CA LEU A 150 3.11 -1.14 15.12
C LEU A 150 2.06 -0.35 15.91
N ALA A 151 2.00 -0.57 17.23
CA ALA A 151 1.04 0.11 18.10
C ALA A 151 1.29 1.62 18.12
N VAL A 152 2.58 2.02 18.18
CA VAL A 152 2.99 3.42 18.12
C VAL A 152 2.57 4.08 16.80
N ILE A 153 2.88 3.44 15.66
CA ILE A 153 2.54 3.97 14.33
C ILE A 153 1.03 4.14 14.19
N LEU A 154 0.25 3.13 14.57
CA LEU A 154 -1.20 3.16 14.49
C LEU A 154 -1.82 4.25 15.39
N ALA A 155 -1.27 4.43 16.60
CA ALA A 155 -1.70 5.47 17.53
C ALA A 155 -1.42 6.88 16.99
N VAL A 156 -0.21 7.12 16.48
CA VAL A 156 0.15 8.42 15.90
C VAL A 156 -0.72 8.72 14.68
N LYS A 157 -0.93 7.73 13.81
CA LYS A 157 -1.77 7.86 12.60
C LYS A 157 -3.22 8.19 12.95
N SER A 158 -3.81 7.51 13.93
CA SER A 158 -5.21 7.73 14.33
C SER A 158 -5.41 9.10 14.98
N LEU A 159 -4.46 9.55 15.82
CA LEU A 159 -4.52 10.86 16.45
C LEU A 159 -4.47 12.00 15.41
N ALA A 160 -3.58 11.88 14.43
CA ALA A 160 -3.42 12.89 13.37
C ALA A 160 -4.66 13.04 12.49
N ARG A 161 -5.50 12.00 12.37
CA ARG A 161 -6.67 11.97 11.49
C ARG A 161 -8.00 12.18 12.21
N PHE A 162 -8.00 12.23 13.55
CA PHE A 162 -9.20 12.33 14.38
C PHE A 162 -10.18 13.46 13.95
N PRO A 163 -9.74 14.68 13.58
CA PRO A 163 -10.66 15.73 13.14
C PRO A 163 -11.42 15.40 11.85
N GLU A 164 -10.80 14.63 10.95
CA GLU A 164 -11.30 14.29 9.62
C GLU A 164 -12.30 13.12 9.67
N LEU A 165 -12.26 12.31 10.73
CA LEU A 165 -13.16 11.15 10.93
C LEU A 165 -14.61 11.54 11.24
N ARG A 166 -14.90 12.84 11.41
CA ARG A 166 -16.25 13.36 11.69
C ARG A 166 -17.16 13.37 10.47
N ALA A 167 -16.60 13.25 9.27
CA ALA A 167 -17.38 13.16 8.04
C ALA A 167 -18.09 11.79 7.93
N PRO A 168 -19.33 11.72 7.41
CA PRO A 168 -20.02 10.47 7.18
C PRO A 168 -19.18 9.50 6.35
N HIS A 169 -19.10 8.23 6.77
CA HIS A 169 -18.31 7.15 6.14
C HIS A 169 -16.78 7.33 6.12
N ALA A 170 -16.22 8.45 6.59
CA ALA A 170 -14.77 8.66 6.61
C ALA A 170 -14.06 7.69 7.58
N SER A 171 -14.68 7.39 8.71
CA SER A 171 -14.15 6.44 9.70
C SER A 171 -14.02 5.01 9.15
N GLU A 172 -15.06 4.52 8.48
CA GLU A 172 -15.06 3.17 7.90
C GLU A 172 -14.00 3.03 6.80
N GLN A 173 -13.89 4.04 5.93
CA GLN A 173 -12.88 4.09 4.87
C GLN A 173 -11.46 4.14 5.45
N PHE A 174 -11.25 4.93 6.50
CA PHE A 174 -9.97 5.05 7.17
C PHE A 174 -9.55 3.73 7.82
N ILE A 175 -10.46 3.06 8.53
CA ILE A 175 -10.21 1.78 9.19
C ILE A 175 -9.89 0.70 8.14
N MET A 176 -10.73 0.55 7.10
CA MET A 176 -10.49 -0.42 6.03
C MET A 176 -9.15 -0.19 5.32
N GLY A 177 -8.85 1.06 4.95
CA GLY A 177 -7.61 1.41 4.26
C GLY A 177 -6.37 1.15 5.13
N THR A 178 -6.43 1.48 6.41
CA THR A 178 -5.32 1.28 7.35
C THR A 178 -5.08 -0.20 7.58
N PHE A 179 -6.11 -0.99 7.91
CA PHE A 179 -5.96 -2.43 8.13
C PHE A 179 -5.44 -3.14 6.88
N ALA A 180 -5.97 -2.85 5.70
CA ALA A 180 -5.48 -3.45 4.46
C ALA A 180 -4.00 -3.14 4.20
N SER A 181 -3.58 -1.90 4.46
CA SER A 181 -2.20 -1.46 4.26
C SER A 181 -1.23 -2.12 5.25
N VAL A 182 -1.60 -2.17 6.53
CA VAL A 182 -0.78 -2.79 7.58
C VAL A 182 -0.69 -4.29 7.39
N LEU A 183 -1.82 -4.96 7.09
CA LEU A 183 -1.84 -6.40 6.84
C LEU A 183 -0.93 -6.75 5.66
N TRP A 184 -0.98 -5.97 4.57
CA TRP A 184 -0.07 -6.16 3.43
C TRP A 184 1.41 -6.08 3.83
N ALA A 185 1.81 -5.01 4.52
CA ALA A 185 3.19 -4.82 4.93
C ALA A 185 3.65 -5.90 5.94
N ALA A 186 2.77 -6.30 6.85
CA ALA A 186 3.01 -7.39 7.79
C ALA A 186 3.17 -8.73 7.06
N SER A 187 2.34 -9.03 6.05
CA SER A 187 2.47 -10.25 5.24
C SER A 187 3.82 -10.31 4.52
N MET A 188 4.26 -9.22 3.87
CA MET A 188 5.58 -9.22 3.21
C MET A 188 6.73 -9.39 4.20
N SER A 189 6.60 -8.81 5.40
CA SER A 189 7.57 -8.99 6.49
C SER A 189 7.59 -10.43 7.00
N GLY A 190 6.42 -11.06 7.14
CA GLY A 190 6.28 -12.47 7.52
C GLY A 190 6.85 -13.44 6.47
N VAL A 191 6.65 -13.15 5.18
CA VAL A 191 7.30 -13.93 4.09
C VAL A 191 8.82 -13.80 4.20
N CYS A 192 9.35 -12.60 4.45
CA CYS A 192 10.78 -12.42 4.68
C CYS A 192 11.28 -13.23 5.88
N TYR A 193 10.52 -13.24 6.98
CA TYR A 193 10.85 -14.00 8.17
C TYR A 193 11.02 -15.49 7.85
N LEU A 194 10.08 -16.09 7.10
CA LEU A 194 10.16 -17.49 6.66
C LEU A 194 11.35 -17.77 5.74
N VAL A 195 11.79 -16.78 4.94
CA VAL A 195 12.93 -16.95 4.03
C VAL A 195 14.26 -16.95 4.77
N ILE A 196 14.37 -16.20 5.87
CA ILE A 196 15.66 -15.98 6.57
C ILE A 196 15.80 -16.77 7.88
N HIS A 197 14.74 -17.38 8.40
CA HIS A 197 14.72 -18.23 9.60
C HIS A 197 14.15 -19.61 9.28
#